data_AF-A0A954XNR3-F1
#
_entry.id   AF-A0A954XNR3-F1
#
_cell.length_a   1.000
_cell.length_b   1.000
_cell.length_c   1.000
_cell.angle_alpha   90.00
_cell.angle_beta   90.00
_cell.angle_gamma   90.00
#
_symmetry.space_group_name_H-M   'P 1'
#
loop_
_entity.id
_entity.type
_entity.pdbx_description
1 polymer ?
#
loop_
_entity_poly.entity_id
_entity_poly.type
_entity_poly.pdbx_seq_one_letter_code
_entity_poly.pdbx_strand_id
1 'polypeptide(L)'
;MPKEQPSNSNGRRARKDEALDEVSSEKFANAPLMMTADELANTLQISKRQVWRLKAKGAIPKPVKIGTSVRWKRSDILEWIDAGCPVVSSLLNTLVYHLVYRPMYAIVSLFIRIVTLFVRV
;
A
#
# COMPACT_ATOMS: atom_id res chain seq x y z
N MET A 1 1.51 -62.82 3.84
CA MET A 1 1.27 -62.25 2.50
C MET A 1 -0.24 -62.15 2.28
N PRO A 2 -0.76 -61.13 1.59
CA PRO A 2 -0.72 -59.69 1.89
C PRO A 2 -2.06 -59.20 2.46
N LYS A 3 -2.02 -58.12 3.25
CA LYS A 3 -3.20 -57.41 3.76
C LYS A 3 -3.74 -56.50 2.66
N GLU A 4 -4.97 -56.72 2.23
CA GLU A 4 -5.69 -55.78 1.36
C GLU A 4 -6.29 -54.68 2.22
N GLN A 5 -5.82 -53.45 2.05
CA GLN A 5 -6.49 -52.25 2.54
C GLN A 5 -7.29 -51.64 1.39
N PRO A 6 -8.58 -51.27 1.57
CA PRO A 6 -9.24 -50.46 0.57
C PRO A 6 -8.63 -49.06 0.57
N SER A 7 -8.16 -48.66 -0.62
CA SER A 7 -7.71 -47.32 -0.95
C SER A 7 -8.84 -46.32 -0.73
N ASN A 8 -8.71 -45.45 0.27
CA ASN A 8 -9.52 -44.24 0.34
C ASN A 8 -8.61 -43.03 0.13
N SER A 9 -8.45 -42.63 -1.13
CA SER A 9 -7.80 -41.38 -1.51
C SER A 9 -8.50 -40.77 -2.72
N ASN A 10 -9.52 -39.96 -2.46
CA ASN A 10 -9.55 -38.56 -2.91
C ASN A 10 -10.97 -38.00 -2.85
N GLY A 11 -11.20 -37.17 -1.83
CA GLY A 11 -12.39 -36.32 -1.75
C GLY A 11 -12.10 -34.92 -1.18
N ARG A 12 -10.84 -34.47 -1.15
CA ARG A 12 -10.45 -33.21 -0.46
C ARG A 12 -9.64 -32.24 -1.32
N ARG A 13 -9.91 -32.12 -2.62
CA ARG A 13 -9.21 -31.13 -3.48
C ARG A 13 -10.09 -30.01 -4.06
N ALA A 14 -11.41 -30.03 -3.87
CA ALA A 14 -12.29 -29.05 -4.51
C ALA A 14 -12.93 -28.06 -3.52
N ARG A 15 -12.15 -27.39 -2.65
CA ARG A 15 -12.72 -26.35 -1.75
C ARG A 15 -11.80 -25.18 -1.40
N LYS A 16 -10.53 -25.19 -1.81
CA LYS A 16 -9.57 -24.16 -1.36
C LYS A 16 -9.59 -22.90 -2.25
N ASP A 17 -10.17 -23.00 -3.43
CA ASP A 17 -10.04 -21.98 -4.46
C ASP A 17 -11.15 -20.91 -4.36
N GLU A 18 -12.33 -21.26 -3.84
CA GLU A 18 -13.46 -20.31 -3.65
C GLU A 18 -13.30 -19.39 -2.43
N ALA A 19 -12.48 -19.76 -1.45
CA ALA A 19 -12.25 -18.96 -0.23
C ALA A 19 -11.20 -17.84 -0.39
N LEU A 20 -10.60 -17.71 -1.59
CA LEU A 20 -9.53 -16.74 -1.85
C LEU A 20 -10.07 -15.38 -2.28
N ASP A 21 -11.28 -15.32 -2.84
CA ASP A 21 -11.82 -14.08 -3.40
C ASP A 21 -12.50 -13.20 -2.34
N GLU A 22 -13.22 -13.76 -1.37
CA GLU A 22 -13.91 -12.97 -0.34
C GLU A 22 -12.96 -12.40 0.74
N VAL A 23 -11.95 -13.19 1.14
CA VAL A 23 -10.97 -12.77 2.17
C VAL A 23 -10.03 -11.68 1.66
N SER A 24 -9.89 -11.54 0.35
CA SER A 24 -9.03 -10.53 -0.26
C SER A 24 -9.52 -9.10 0.01
N SER A 25 -10.84 -8.86 -0.09
CA SER A 25 -11.42 -7.50 -0.02
C SER A 25 -11.45 -6.92 1.39
N GLU A 26 -11.72 -7.73 2.42
CA GLU A 26 -11.71 -7.26 3.81
C GLU A 26 -10.31 -6.91 4.33
N LYS A 27 -9.28 -7.60 3.81
CA LYS A 27 -7.90 -7.41 4.24
C LYS A 27 -7.34 -6.05 3.84
N PHE A 28 -7.80 -5.48 2.73
CA PHE A 28 -7.37 -4.14 2.28
C PHE A 28 -8.07 -3.01 3.01
N ALA A 29 -9.33 -3.21 3.43
CA ALA A 29 -10.08 -2.21 4.20
C ALA A 29 -9.45 -1.95 5.59
N ASN A 30 -8.84 -2.99 6.19
CA ASN A 30 -8.18 -2.91 7.50
C ASN A 30 -6.66 -2.72 7.42
N ALA A 31 -6.13 -2.19 6.32
CA ALA A 31 -4.70 -1.92 6.21
C ALA A 31 -4.25 -0.89 7.29
N PRO A 32 -3.14 -1.14 8.00
CA PRO A 32 -2.65 -0.22 9.01
C PRO A 32 -2.36 1.18 8.44
N LEU A 33 -2.77 2.23 9.17
CA LEU A 33 -2.52 3.63 8.80
C LEU A 33 -1.03 4.01 8.84
N MET A 34 -0.24 3.29 9.62
CA MET A 34 1.19 3.52 9.83
C MET A 34 1.98 2.32 9.31
N MET A 35 2.81 2.56 8.31
CA MET A 35 3.70 1.58 7.70
C MET A 35 5.02 1.49 8.46
N THR A 36 5.48 0.26 8.64
CA THR A 36 6.85 -0.08 9.02
C THR A 36 7.81 0.08 7.85
N ALA A 37 9.11 0.07 8.12
CA ALA A 37 10.12 0.06 7.06
C ALA A 37 10.02 -1.17 6.15
N ASP A 38 9.58 -2.32 6.69
CA ASP A 38 9.43 -3.57 5.92
C ASP A 38 8.20 -3.51 5.01
N GLU A 39 7.07 -3.01 5.50
CA GLU A 39 5.88 -2.80 4.67
C GLU A 39 6.14 -1.77 3.56
N LEU A 40 6.88 -0.70 3.86
CA LEU A 40 7.27 0.29 2.86
C LEU A 40 8.20 -0.31 1.81
N ALA A 41 9.18 -1.11 2.22
CA ALA A 41 10.08 -1.83 1.33
C ALA A 41 9.30 -2.76 0.38
N ASN A 42 8.35 -3.52 0.91
CA ASN A 42 7.48 -4.40 0.12
C ASN A 42 6.59 -3.62 -0.85
N THR A 43 6.03 -2.49 -0.41
CA THR A 43 5.17 -1.65 -1.25
C THR A 43 5.93 -1.06 -2.42
N LEU A 44 7.18 -0.64 -2.20
CA LEU A 44 8.05 -0.06 -3.22
C LEU A 44 8.86 -1.10 -4.00
N GLN A 45 8.75 -2.39 -3.66
CA GLN A 45 9.54 -3.48 -4.25
C GLN A 45 11.07 -3.24 -4.19
N ILE A 46 11.55 -2.71 -3.06
CA ILE A 46 12.98 -2.44 -2.81
C ILE A 46 13.44 -3.04 -1.49
N SER A 47 14.75 -3.16 -1.29
CA SER A 47 15.27 -3.64 0.00
C SER A 47 15.05 -2.63 1.14
N LYS A 48 14.85 -3.14 2.36
CA LYS A 48 14.79 -2.33 3.59
C LYS A 48 16.01 -1.39 3.73
N ARG A 49 17.20 -1.88 3.37
CA ARG A 49 18.43 -1.08 3.36
C ARG A 49 18.32 0.13 2.41
N GLN A 50 17.72 -0.06 1.25
CA GLN A 50 17.48 1.03 0.29
C GLN A 50 16.51 2.07 0.86
N VAL A 51 15.44 1.65 1.55
CA VAL A 51 14.51 2.57 2.24
C VAL A 51 15.27 3.49 3.21
N TRP A 52 16.13 2.93 4.05
CA TRP A 52 16.94 3.74 4.98
C TRP A 52 17.92 4.68 4.27
N ARG A 53 18.51 4.24 3.15
CA ARG A 53 19.39 5.09 2.33
C ARG A 53 18.62 6.26 1.70
N LEU A 54 17.42 6.01 1.18
CA LEU A 54 16.54 7.07 0.65
C LEU A 54 16.09 8.03 1.75
N LYS A 55 15.76 7.49 2.93
CA LYS A 55 15.45 8.30 4.13
C LYS A 55 16.62 9.22 4.49
N ALA A 56 17.84 8.70 4.49
CA ALA A 56 19.04 9.48 4.81
C ALA A 56 19.28 10.60 3.79
N LYS A 57 18.97 10.35 2.51
CA LYS A 57 19.06 11.33 1.42
C LYS A 57 17.89 12.32 1.36
N GLY A 58 16.83 12.14 2.15
CA GLY A 58 15.61 12.94 2.06
C GLY A 58 14.83 12.71 0.76
N ALA A 59 14.99 11.54 0.12
CA ALA A 59 14.36 11.18 -1.14
C ALA A 59 13.02 10.45 -0.98
N ILE A 60 12.55 10.25 0.26
CA ILE A 60 11.24 9.69 0.58
C ILE A 60 10.55 10.54 1.65
N PRO A 61 9.21 10.43 1.82
CA PRO A 61 8.48 11.17 2.83
C PRO A 61 9.06 11.02 4.24
N LYS A 62 8.96 12.10 5.03
CA LYS A 62 9.53 12.15 6.38
C LYS A 62 8.82 11.12 7.28
N PRO A 63 9.56 10.25 7.99
CA PRO A 63 8.96 9.34 8.94
C PRO A 63 8.52 10.05 10.23
N VAL A 64 7.50 9.49 10.86
CA VAL A 64 7.07 9.79 12.23
C VAL A 64 7.84 8.87 13.20
N LYS A 65 8.49 9.45 14.20
CA LYS A 65 9.13 8.70 15.28
C LYS A 65 8.14 8.51 16.44
N ILE A 66 7.92 7.27 16.83
CA ILE A 66 7.11 6.88 17.99
C ILE A 66 8.03 6.13 18.95
N GLY A 67 8.60 6.85 19.91
CA GLY A 67 9.70 6.34 20.74
C GLY A 67 10.91 5.96 19.89
N THR A 68 11.34 4.70 19.97
CA THR A 68 12.43 4.14 19.14
C THR A 68 11.94 3.66 17.77
N SER A 69 10.63 3.51 17.57
CA SER A 69 10.05 3.03 16.33
C SER A 69 9.93 4.14 15.30
N VAL A 70 10.30 3.85 14.06
CA VAL A 70 10.15 4.74 12.91
C VAL A 70 9.01 4.22 12.04
N ARG A 71 8.02 5.08 11.77
CA ARG A 71 6.84 4.75 10.97
C ARG A 71 6.61 5.77 9.87
N TRP A 72 5.97 5.36 8.79
CA TRP A 72 5.51 6.24 7.72
C TRP A 72 4.00 6.22 7.68
N LYS A 73 3.37 7.38 7.52
CA LYS A 73 1.93 7.40 7.26
C LYS A 73 1.67 6.80 5.89
N ARG A 74 0.74 5.84 5.83
CA ARG A 74 0.36 5.18 4.58
C ARG A 74 -0.16 6.17 3.55
N SER A 75 -0.98 7.14 3.97
CA SER A 75 -1.51 8.20 3.11
C SER A 75 -0.41 8.98 2.40
N ASP A 76 0.60 9.42 3.16
CA ASP A 76 1.68 10.27 2.66
C ASP A 76 2.54 9.51 1.63
N ILE A 77 2.72 8.20 1.84
CA ILE A 77 3.45 7.34 0.91
C ILE A 77 2.67 7.11 -0.37
N LEU A 78 1.37 6.83 -0.27
CA LEU A 78 0.50 6.65 -1.44
C LEU A 78 0.44 7.94 -2.27
N GLU A 79 0.21 9.08 -1.62
CA GLU A 79 0.21 10.40 -2.29
C GLU A 79 1.55 10.69 -2.97
N TRP A 80 2.67 10.33 -2.32
CA TRP A 80 4.00 10.47 -2.91
C TRP A 80 4.24 9.56 -4.11
N ILE A 81 3.70 8.33 -4.10
CA ILE A 81 3.76 7.40 -5.24
C ILE A 81 2.91 7.94 -6.40
N ASP A 82 1.68 8.38 -6.12
CA ASP A 82 0.76 8.94 -7.11
C ASP A 82 1.33 10.21 -7.76
N ALA A 83 2.15 10.97 -7.03
CA ALA A 83 2.90 12.11 -7.52
C ALA A 83 4.12 11.75 -8.38
N GLY A 84 4.42 10.46 -8.59
CA GLY A 84 5.57 10.01 -9.38
C GLY A 84 6.89 9.99 -8.60
N CYS A 85 6.84 9.79 -7.28
CA CYS A 85 8.01 9.64 -6.41
C CYS A 85 9.01 10.82 -6.45
N PRO A 86 8.58 12.08 -6.23
CA PRO A 86 9.46 13.23 -6.28
C PRO A 86 10.48 13.25 -5.12
N VAL A 87 11.67 13.83 -5.35
CA VAL A 87 12.68 14.00 -4.29
C VAL A 87 12.18 15.06 -3.28
N VAL A 88 12.08 14.67 -2.01
CA VAL A 88 11.45 15.48 -0.93
C VAL A 88 12.38 16.53 -0.34
N SER A 89 13.67 16.53 -0.71
CA SER A 89 14.69 17.44 -0.16
C SER A 89 14.58 18.89 -0.63
N SER A 90 13.69 19.20 -1.58
CA SER A 90 13.46 20.58 -2.00
C SER A 90 12.28 21.17 -1.22
N LEU A 91 12.56 22.04 -0.25
CA LEU A 91 11.55 22.84 0.46
C LEU A 91 10.64 23.62 -0.51
N LEU A 92 11.14 23.95 -1.70
CA LEU A 92 10.34 24.55 -2.78
C LEU A 92 9.33 23.56 -3.35
N ASN A 93 9.67 22.28 -3.47
CA ASN A 93 8.77 21.26 -4.03
C ASN A 93 7.58 21.00 -3.12
N THR A 94 7.77 20.93 -1.80
CA THR A 94 6.65 20.77 -0.85
C THR A 94 5.70 21.97 -0.86
N LEU A 95 6.23 23.19 -0.92
CA LEU A 95 5.42 24.41 -0.98
C LEU A 95 4.68 24.54 -2.32
N VAL A 96 5.36 24.28 -3.45
CA VAL A 96 4.73 24.27 -4.78
C VAL A 96 3.68 23.14 -4.89
N TYR A 97 3.95 21.96 -4.32
CA TYR A 97 3.01 20.83 -4.35
C TYR A 97 1.74 21.14 -3.55
N HIS A 98 1.87 21.71 -2.36
CA HIS A 98 0.72 22.14 -1.57
C HIS A 98 -0.04 23.32 -2.19
N LEU A 99 0.67 24.24 -2.85
CA LEU A 99 0.06 25.45 -3.43
C LEU A 99 -0.63 25.19 -4.77
N VAL A 100 -0.08 24.30 -5.61
CA VAL A 100 -0.51 24.13 -7.00
C VAL A 100 -1.16 22.76 -7.26
N TYR A 101 -0.57 21.69 -6.73
CA TYR A 101 -1.00 20.32 -7.05
C TYR A 101 -2.11 19.81 -6.12
N ARG A 102 -2.02 20.04 -4.81
CA ARG A 102 -3.05 19.61 -3.84
C ARG A 102 -4.48 20.10 -4.14
N PRO A 103 -4.74 21.38 -4.48
CA PRO A 103 -6.11 21.81 -4.80
C PRO A 103 -6.59 21.23 -6.14
N MET A 104 -5.72 21.15 -7.14
CA MET A 104 -6.06 20.58 -8.44
C MET A 104 -6.42 19.09 -8.33
N TYR A 105 -5.65 18.31 -7.58
CA TYR A 105 -5.91 16.89 -7.38
C TYR A 105 -7.13 16.63 -6.48
N ALA A 106 -7.41 17.50 -5.50
CA ALA A 106 -8.66 17.43 -4.74
C ALA A 106 -9.88 17.63 -5.65
N ILE A 107 -9.81 18.59 -6.58
CA ILE A 107 -10.89 18.85 -7.54
C ILE A 107 -11.04 17.67 -8.53
N VAL A 108 -9.94 17.19 -9.10
CA VAL A 108 -9.96 16.06 -10.05
C VAL A 108 -10.42 14.76 -9.37
N SER A 109 -9.96 14.46 -8.16
CA SER A 109 -10.40 13.27 -7.42
C SER A 109 -11.86 13.34 -6.96
N LEU A 110 -12.34 14.53 -6.57
CA LEU A 110 -13.76 14.76 -6.27
C LEU A 110 -14.62 14.55 -7.53
N PHE A 111 -14.18 15.06 -8.68
CA PHE A 111 -14.86 14.86 -9.96
C PHE A 111 -14.91 13.37 -10.35
N ILE A 112 -13.79 12.65 -10.25
CA ILE A 112 -13.73 11.21 -10.51
C ILE A 112 -14.70 10.44 -9.59
N ARG A 113 -14.78 10.81 -8.30
CA ARG A 113 -15.73 10.21 -7.34
C ARG A 113 -17.19 10.51 -7.68
N ILE A 114 -17.51 11.74 -8.09
CA ILE A 114 -18.86 12.13 -8.53
C ILE A 114 -19.27 11.35 -9.78
N VAL A 115 -18.38 11.26 -10.78
CA VAL A 115 -18.64 10.50 -12.01
C VAL A 115 -18.81 9.01 -11.72
N THR A 116 -17.97 8.45 -10.85
CA THR A 116 -18.05 7.03 -10.47
C THR A 116 -19.33 6.72 -9.68
N LEU A 117 -19.83 7.66 -8.86
CA LEU A 117 -21.13 7.56 -8.18
C LEU A 117 -22.29 7.56 -9.18
N PHE A 118 -22.24 8.43 -10.19
CA PHE A 118 -23.31 8.57 -11.18
C PHE A 118 -23.39 7.38 -12.14
N VAL A 119 -22.26 6.73 -12.46
CA VAL A 119 -22.22 5.52 -13.30
C VAL A 119 -22.65 4.24 -12.53
N ARG A 120 -22.68 4.30 -11.19
CA ARG A 120 -23.03 3.15 -10.33
C ARG A 120 -24.48 3.18 -9.82
N VAL A 121 -25.27 4.22 -10.17
CA VAL A 121 -26.73 4.36 -9.91
C VAL A 121 -27.50 3.92 -11.15
#